data_AF-A0A4V2AJG7-F1
#
_entry.id   AF-A0A4V2AJG7-F1
#
_cell.length_a   1.000
_cell.length_b   1.000
_cell.length_c   1.000
_cell.angle_alpha   90.00
_cell.angle_beta   90.00
_cell.angle_gamma   90.00
#
_symmetry.space_group_name_H-M   'P 1'
#
loop_
_entity.id
_entity.type
_entity.pdbx_description
1 polymer ?
#
loop_
_entity_poly.entity_id
_entity_poly.type
_entity_poly.pdbx_seq_one_letter_code
_entity_poly.pdbx_strand_id
1 'polypeptide(L)'
;MSYESQVFEGGALELGGSGPGALAEVGVREDVTRLGAGLALSAVFGLALGARSGGLDLVRHAAGAPLGLLVVSGVVAPSLFVRLSLLNAPLRAAQMLSALARATHAAGLVLAGLAPAMAMLVVSIESAAAAAWMSGMGLALAGGIGMWTLASELHAVVAGAQLWMRGRIFGSIAVFAVLACALSARAWQAWLPILGGSR
;
A
#
# COMPACT_ATOMS: atom_id res chain seq x y z
N MET A 1 56.13 31.86 -7.42
CA MET A 1 55.68 32.84 -6.41
C MET A 1 54.19 33.05 -6.63
N SER A 2 53.40 32.74 -5.61
CA SER A 2 52.00 33.17 -5.37
C SER A 2 50.86 32.62 -6.25
N TYR A 3 50.28 31.49 -5.81
CA TYR A 3 48.92 31.03 -6.11
C TYR A 3 48.19 30.58 -4.82
N GLU A 4 48.36 31.32 -3.74
CA GLU A 4 47.62 31.15 -2.47
C GLU A 4 46.92 32.47 -2.15
N SER A 5 45.61 32.60 -2.44
CA SER A 5 44.73 33.64 -1.85
C SER A 5 43.26 33.59 -2.33
N GLN A 6 42.75 32.47 -2.86
CA GLN A 6 41.30 32.33 -3.14
C GLN A 6 40.58 31.34 -2.22
N VAL A 7 41.21 30.97 -1.10
CA VAL A 7 40.56 30.22 -0.03
C VAL A 7 40.30 31.24 1.08
N PHE A 8 39.06 31.34 1.55
CA PHE A 8 38.54 32.30 2.54
C PHE A 8 38.11 33.67 2.01
N GLU A 9 36.89 33.74 1.48
CA GLU A 9 35.88 34.73 1.90
C GLU A 9 34.57 34.50 1.14
N GLY A 10 33.67 33.76 1.78
CA GLY A 10 32.34 33.47 1.24
C GLY A 10 31.46 32.68 2.19
N GLY A 11 31.73 32.77 3.49
CA GLY A 11 30.85 32.27 4.55
C GLY A 11 29.98 33.41 5.05
N ALA A 12 28.79 33.58 4.48
CA ALA A 12 27.73 34.45 5.02
C ALA A 12 26.35 34.18 4.39
N LEU A 13 25.99 32.91 4.18
CA LEU A 13 24.59 32.51 3.91
C LEU A 13 24.24 31.25 4.72
N GLU A 14 24.40 31.36 6.04
CA GLU A 14 23.60 30.57 6.98
C GLU A 14 22.21 31.22 7.07
N LEU A 15 21.27 30.82 6.20
CA LEU A 15 19.85 31.03 6.44
C LEU A 15 19.08 29.85 5.84
N GLY A 16 18.84 28.84 6.67
CA GLY A 16 17.97 27.71 6.37
C GLY A 16 18.61 26.39 6.71
N GLY A 17 18.67 26.08 8.01
CA GLY A 17 19.04 24.78 8.54
C GLY A 17 18.21 23.67 7.90
N SER A 18 18.69 23.17 6.77
CA SER A 18 18.22 21.96 6.12
C SER A 18 18.97 20.82 6.75
N GLY A 19 18.74 20.61 8.06
CA GLY A 19 19.21 19.38 8.68
C GLY A 19 18.69 18.20 7.85
N PRO A 20 19.43 17.09 7.75
CA PRO A 20 18.97 15.89 7.04
C PRO A 20 17.58 15.40 7.50
N GLY A 21 17.08 15.88 8.65
CA GLY A 21 15.71 15.70 9.11
C GLY A 21 14.63 16.51 8.35
N ALA A 22 14.90 17.75 7.90
CA ALA A 22 13.87 18.61 7.28
C ALA A 22 13.45 18.12 5.89
N LEU A 23 14.38 17.60 5.09
CA LEU A 23 14.07 16.97 3.79
C LEU A 23 13.43 15.59 3.95
N ALA A 24 13.70 14.89 5.07
CA ALA A 24 13.07 13.61 5.40
C ALA A 24 11.64 13.79 5.94
N GLU A 25 11.38 14.84 6.74
CA GLU A 25 10.07 15.13 7.32
C GLU A 25 9.01 15.52 6.28
N VAL A 26 9.40 16.29 5.25
CA VAL A 26 8.47 16.68 4.18
C VAL A 26 7.97 15.46 3.40
N GLY A 27 8.83 14.46 3.18
CA GLY A 27 8.44 13.21 2.50
C GLY A 27 7.52 12.32 3.33
N VAL A 28 7.80 12.17 4.63
CA VAL A 28 7.01 11.29 5.51
C VAL A 28 5.57 11.78 5.65
N ARG A 29 5.36 13.10 5.80
CA ARG A 29 4.01 13.65 5.91
C ARG A 29 3.19 13.38 4.65
N GLU A 30 3.78 13.57 3.47
CA GLU A 30 3.11 13.30 2.20
C GLU A 30 2.81 11.81 2.00
N ASP A 31 3.71 10.92 2.42
CA ASP A 31 3.47 9.48 2.38
C ASP A 31 2.33 9.08 3.32
N VAL A 32 2.27 9.65 4.53
CA VAL A 32 1.18 9.41 5.49
C VAL A 32 -0.15 9.93 4.94
N THR A 33 -0.19 11.12 4.32
CA THR A 33 -1.43 11.63 3.73
C THR A 33 -1.90 10.79 2.54
N ARG A 34 -0.98 10.33 1.68
CA ARG A 34 -1.30 9.43 0.56
C ARG A 34 -1.81 8.08 1.04
N LEU A 35 -1.17 7.51 2.06
CA LEU A 35 -1.59 6.25 2.69
C LEU A 35 -2.97 6.42 3.33
N GLY A 36 -3.19 7.48 4.10
CA GLY A 36 -4.48 7.83 4.69
C GLY A 36 -5.58 8.02 3.64
N ALA A 37 -5.27 8.71 2.54
CA ALA A 37 -6.21 8.87 1.42
C ALA A 37 -6.54 7.52 0.76
N GLY A 38 -5.55 6.65 0.54
CA GLY A 38 -5.78 5.30 0.02
C GLY A 38 -6.70 4.48 0.92
N LEU A 39 -6.49 4.53 2.23
CA LEU A 39 -7.34 3.87 3.21
C LEU A 39 -8.76 4.44 3.21
N ALA A 40 -8.90 5.77 3.21
CA ALA A 40 -10.21 6.43 3.15
C ALA A 40 -10.98 6.05 1.87
N LEU A 41 -10.29 6.02 0.72
CA LEU A 41 -10.87 5.59 -0.56
C LEU A 41 -11.29 4.11 -0.54
N SER A 42 -10.50 3.24 0.09
CA SER A 42 -10.88 1.83 0.27
C SER A 42 -12.10 1.65 1.19
N ALA A 43 -12.29 2.55 2.17
CA ALA A 43 -13.47 2.52 3.03
C ALA A 43 -14.76 2.82 2.26
N VAL A 44 -14.71 3.67 1.22
CA VAL A 44 -15.86 3.94 0.32
C VAL A 44 -16.31 2.66 -0.38
N PHE A 45 -15.38 1.80 -0.80
CA PHE A 45 -15.71 0.50 -1.35
C PHE A 45 -16.37 -0.42 -0.32
N GLY A 46 -15.84 -0.46 0.91
CA GLY A 46 -16.46 -1.20 2.01
C GLY A 46 -17.89 -0.72 2.32
N LEU A 47 -18.12 0.60 2.31
CA LEU A 47 -19.45 1.20 2.47
C LEU A 47 -20.40 0.77 1.35
N ALA A 48 -19.94 0.75 0.09
CA ALA A 48 -20.74 0.31 -1.04
C ALA A 48 -21.18 -1.15 -0.90
N LEU A 49 -20.31 -2.03 -0.37
CA LEU A 49 -20.66 -3.42 -0.08
C LEU A 49 -21.67 -3.56 1.07
N GLY A 50 -21.51 -2.76 2.12
CA GLY A 50 -22.38 -2.76 3.30
C GLY A 50 -23.74 -2.05 3.09
N ALA A 51 -23.95 -1.40 1.95
CA ALA A 51 -25.18 -0.65 1.66
C ALA A 51 -26.44 -1.53 1.68
N ARG A 52 -26.32 -2.82 1.35
CA ARG A 52 -27.45 -3.77 1.36
C ARG A 52 -27.91 -4.16 2.77
N SER A 53 -26.98 -4.35 3.69
CA SER A 53 -27.25 -4.81 5.05
C SER A 53 -27.64 -3.67 5.99
N GLY A 54 -27.21 -2.44 5.70
CA GLY A 54 -27.56 -1.25 6.48
C GLY A 54 -26.99 -1.27 7.91
N GLY A 55 -27.34 -0.25 8.70
CA GLY A 55 -27.06 -0.19 10.13
C GLY A 55 -25.58 -0.34 10.51
N LEU A 56 -25.29 -1.20 11.49
CA LEU A 56 -23.92 -1.47 11.98
C LEU A 56 -23.08 -2.27 11.00
N ASP A 57 -23.71 -3.07 10.12
CA ASP A 57 -23.00 -3.87 9.14
C ASP A 57 -22.35 -3.00 8.05
N LEU A 58 -22.89 -1.81 7.81
CA LEU A 58 -22.31 -0.80 6.93
C LEU A 58 -20.96 -0.30 7.45
N VAL A 59 -20.87 0.02 8.74
CA VAL A 59 -19.63 0.47 9.39
C VAL A 59 -18.59 -0.67 9.44
N ARG A 60 -19.05 -1.89 9.71
CA ARG A 60 -18.25 -3.10 9.72
C ARG A 60 -17.58 -3.38 8.37
N HIS A 61 -18.33 -3.30 7.27
CA HIS A 61 -17.77 -3.47 5.92
C HIS A 61 -16.87 -2.31 5.52
N ALA A 62 -17.22 -1.07 5.90
CA ALA A 62 -16.40 0.11 5.69
C ALA A 62 -15.02 0.00 6.36
N ALA A 63 -14.96 -0.59 7.55
CA ALA A 63 -13.71 -0.82 8.28
C ALA A 63 -12.93 -2.02 7.74
N GLY A 64 -13.61 -3.06 7.25
CA GLY A 64 -12.97 -4.30 6.77
C GLY A 64 -11.98 -4.07 5.62
N ALA A 65 -12.36 -3.26 4.63
CA ALA A 65 -11.50 -2.97 3.48
C ALA A 65 -10.16 -2.27 3.86
N PRO A 66 -10.16 -1.13 4.58
CA PRO A 66 -8.92 -0.48 5.01
C PRO A 66 -8.14 -1.32 6.01
N LEU A 67 -8.81 -2.10 6.88
CA LEU A 67 -8.10 -2.97 7.82
C LEU A 67 -7.37 -4.12 7.12
N GLY A 68 -7.92 -4.67 6.04
CA GLY A 68 -7.20 -5.62 5.19
C GLY A 68 -5.90 -5.02 4.64
N LEU A 69 -5.95 -3.77 4.17
CA LEU A 69 -4.77 -3.05 3.70
C LEU A 69 -3.77 -2.76 4.84
N LEU A 70 -4.25 -2.41 6.03
CA LEU A 70 -3.41 -2.17 7.21
C LEU A 70 -2.72 -3.44 7.71
N VAL A 71 -3.43 -4.57 7.76
CA VAL A 71 -2.84 -5.86 8.15
C VAL A 71 -1.77 -6.28 7.15
N VAL A 72 -2.07 -6.18 5.86
CA VAL A 72 -1.09 -6.51 4.81
C VAL A 72 0.11 -5.57 4.88
N SER A 73 -0.09 -4.25 4.89
CA SER A 73 1.01 -3.29 4.95
C SER A 73 1.83 -3.40 6.24
N GLY A 74 1.19 -3.60 7.39
CA GLY A 74 1.84 -3.73 8.70
C GLY A 74 2.64 -5.01 8.88
N VAL A 75 2.31 -6.09 8.17
CA VAL A 75 3.01 -7.39 8.29
C VAL A 75 3.93 -7.65 7.10
N VAL A 76 3.42 -7.48 5.87
CA VAL A 76 4.11 -7.83 4.64
C VAL A 76 5.23 -6.84 4.33
N ALA A 77 4.99 -5.53 4.46
CA ALA A 77 6.00 -4.52 4.13
C ALA A 77 7.27 -4.63 5.00
N PRO A 78 7.20 -4.72 6.35
CA PRO A 78 8.41 -4.90 7.16
C PRO A 78 9.08 -6.25 6.90
N SER A 79 8.31 -7.33 6.69
CA SER A 79 8.86 -8.65 6.38
C SER A 79 9.60 -8.66 5.03
N LEU A 80 9.04 -8.00 4.02
CA LEU A 80 9.67 -7.81 2.71
C LEU A 80 10.93 -6.95 2.85
N PHE A 81 10.88 -5.86 3.63
CA PHE A 81 12.04 -5.02 3.90
C PHE A 81 13.19 -5.82 4.50
N VAL A 82 12.94 -6.59 5.58
CA VAL A 82 13.95 -7.47 6.20
C VAL A 82 14.51 -8.46 5.18
N ARG A 83 13.65 -9.09 4.37
CA ARG A 83 14.10 -10.03 3.34
C ARG A 83 15.01 -9.37 2.30
N LEU A 84 14.66 -8.16 1.85
CA LEU A 84 15.47 -7.41 0.88
C LEU A 84 16.79 -6.93 1.50
N SER A 85 16.79 -6.54 2.78
CA SER A 85 18.01 -6.22 3.51
C SER A 85 18.95 -7.42 3.62
N LEU A 86 18.42 -8.63 3.89
CA LEU A 86 19.21 -9.87 3.89
C LEU A 86 19.80 -10.23 2.51
N LEU A 87 19.19 -9.73 1.43
CA LEU A 87 19.72 -9.87 0.07
C LEU A 87 20.70 -8.75 -0.31
N ASN A 88 21.07 -7.88 0.64
CA ASN A 88 21.88 -6.68 0.41
C ASN A 88 21.30 -5.75 -0.66
N ALA A 89 19.96 -5.69 -0.77
CA ALA A 89 19.31 -4.74 -1.67
C ALA A 89 19.58 -3.30 -1.18
N PRO A 90 19.89 -2.35 -2.08
CA PRO A 90 20.18 -0.95 -1.73
C PRO A 90 18.90 -0.17 -1.40
N LEU A 91 18.09 -0.68 -0.48
CA LEU A 91 16.78 -0.13 -0.15
C LEU A 91 16.81 0.63 1.18
N ARG A 92 16.38 1.89 1.15
CA ARG A 92 16.19 2.70 2.37
C ARG A 92 14.77 2.53 2.92
N ALA A 93 14.60 2.59 4.23
CA ALA A 93 13.28 2.48 4.87
C ALA A 93 12.27 3.53 4.34
N ALA A 94 12.72 4.77 4.13
CA ALA A 94 11.88 5.83 3.55
C ALA A 94 11.44 5.54 2.10
N GLN A 95 12.27 4.87 1.31
CA GLN A 95 11.89 4.45 -0.05
C GLN A 95 10.84 3.34 -0.01
N MET A 96 10.96 2.40 0.94
CA MET A 96 9.93 1.38 1.14
C MET A 96 8.61 2.00 1.58
N LEU A 97 8.65 2.95 2.52
CA LEU A 97 7.45 3.64 3.01
C LEU A 97 6.75 4.42 1.89
N SER A 98 7.49 5.18 1.10
CA SER A 98 6.92 5.93 -0.03
C SER A 98 6.35 5.01 -1.12
N ALA A 99 7.04 3.91 -1.45
CA ALA A 99 6.52 2.92 -2.39
C ALA A 99 5.24 2.25 -1.87
N LEU A 100 5.18 1.97 -0.56
CA LEU A 100 3.99 1.43 0.10
C LEU A 100 2.83 2.42 0.12
N ALA A 101 3.10 3.70 0.42
CA ALA A 101 2.11 4.77 0.40
C ALA A 101 1.53 4.96 -1.01
N ARG A 102 2.38 4.97 -2.05
CA ARG A 102 1.96 5.03 -3.46
C ARG A 102 1.13 3.81 -3.87
N ALA A 103 1.57 2.61 -3.51
CA ALA A 103 0.84 1.37 -3.78
C ALA A 103 -0.54 1.34 -3.08
N THR A 104 -0.60 1.76 -1.82
CA THR A 104 -1.84 1.83 -1.04
C THR A 104 -2.80 2.87 -1.61
N HIS A 105 -2.28 4.02 -2.02
CA HIS A 105 -3.05 5.06 -2.67
C HIS A 105 -3.64 4.59 -4.01
N ALA A 106 -2.82 3.94 -4.86
CA ALA A 106 -3.27 3.38 -6.14
C ALA A 106 -4.36 2.31 -5.94
N ALA A 107 -4.17 1.37 -5.00
CA ALA A 107 -5.17 0.38 -4.66
C ALA A 107 -6.47 1.03 -4.15
N GLY A 108 -6.36 2.05 -3.30
CA GLY A 108 -7.49 2.84 -2.81
C GLY A 108 -8.27 3.52 -3.94
N LEU A 109 -7.58 4.16 -4.89
CA LEU A 109 -8.21 4.77 -6.06
C LEU A 109 -8.97 3.76 -6.93
N VAL A 110 -8.40 2.58 -7.15
CA VAL A 110 -9.07 1.49 -7.87
C VAL A 110 -10.33 1.05 -7.13
N LEU A 111 -10.25 0.85 -5.82
CA LEU A 111 -11.40 0.45 -5.00
C LEU A 111 -12.48 1.53 -5.00
N ALA A 112 -12.11 2.81 -4.83
CA ALA A 112 -13.06 3.90 -4.89
C ALA A 112 -13.72 4.03 -6.28
N GLY A 113 -12.98 3.81 -7.36
CA GLY A 113 -13.52 3.80 -8.72
C GLY A 113 -14.47 2.62 -8.98
N LEU A 114 -14.23 1.46 -8.35
CA LEU A 114 -15.09 0.29 -8.42
C LEU A 114 -16.32 0.38 -7.51
N ALA A 115 -16.31 1.25 -6.50
CA ALA A 115 -17.36 1.33 -5.49
C ALA A 115 -18.77 1.55 -6.08
N PRO A 116 -19.01 2.48 -7.03
CA PRO A 116 -20.34 2.68 -7.60
C PRO A 116 -20.86 1.46 -8.39
N ALA A 117 -19.97 0.79 -9.14
CA ALA A 117 -20.33 -0.42 -9.88
C ALA A 117 -20.70 -1.57 -8.92
N MET A 118 -19.95 -1.71 -7.83
CA MET A 118 -20.25 -2.70 -6.80
C MET A 118 -21.54 -2.39 -6.04
N ALA A 119 -21.84 -1.13 -5.76
CA ALA A 119 -23.10 -0.74 -5.14
C ALA A 119 -24.31 -1.17 -5.99
N MET A 120 -24.28 -0.90 -7.29
CA MET A 120 -25.33 -1.33 -8.23
C MET A 120 -25.42 -2.85 -8.34
N LEU A 121 -24.27 -3.52 -8.40
CA LEU A 121 -24.19 -4.97 -8.52
C LEU A 121 -24.70 -5.70 -7.26
N VAL A 122 -24.36 -5.21 -6.08
CA VAL A 122 -24.82 -5.78 -4.79
C VAL A 122 -26.35 -5.66 -4.63
N VAL A 123 -26.94 -4.57 -5.12
CA VAL A 123 -28.41 -4.40 -5.13
C VAL A 123 -29.09 -5.32 -6.14
N SER A 124 -28.41 -5.65 -7.24
CA SER A 124 -28.98 -6.46 -8.33
C SER A 124 -28.88 -7.97 -8.09
N ILE A 125 -27.93 -8.42 -7.27
CA ILE A 125 -27.68 -9.85 -7.02
C ILE A 125 -28.44 -10.32 -5.77
N GLU A 126 -29.38 -11.25 -5.95
CA GLU A 126 -30.11 -11.86 -4.84
C GLU A 126 -29.19 -12.76 -3.98
N SER A 127 -28.28 -13.51 -4.62
CA SER A 127 -27.38 -14.47 -3.97
C SER A 127 -26.21 -13.82 -3.23
N ALA A 128 -26.15 -14.02 -1.91
CA ALA A 128 -25.04 -13.56 -1.07
C ALA A 128 -23.68 -14.13 -1.51
N ALA A 129 -23.65 -15.38 -1.99
CA ALA A 129 -22.42 -16.03 -2.44
C ALA A 129 -21.85 -15.34 -3.69
N ALA A 130 -22.70 -14.97 -4.65
CA ALA A 130 -22.27 -14.27 -5.86
C ALA A 130 -21.76 -12.85 -5.54
N ALA A 131 -22.41 -12.14 -4.62
CA ALA A 131 -21.95 -10.84 -4.15
C ALA A 131 -20.57 -10.94 -3.47
N ALA A 132 -20.33 -11.97 -2.66
CA ALA A 132 -19.04 -12.21 -2.01
C ALA A 132 -17.92 -12.48 -3.04
N TRP A 133 -18.20 -13.30 -4.06
CA TRP A 133 -17.24 -13.56 -5.14
C TRP A 133 -16.89 -12.31 -5.94
N MET A 134 -17.88 -11.52 -6.33
CA MET A 134 -17.66 -10.27 -7.08
C MET A 134 -16.88 -9.24 -6.25
N SER A 135 -17.17 -9.15 -4.95
CA SER A 135 -16.40 -8.32 -4.01
C SER A 135 -14.95 -8.78 -3.90
N GLY A 136 -14.74 -10.09 -3.83
CA GLY A 136 -13.42 -10.71 -3.85
C GLY A 136 -12.64 -10.38 -5.12
N MET A 137 -13.29 -10.37 -6.29
CA MET A 137 -12.66 -9.98 -7.55
C MET A 137 -12.24 -8.50 -7.55
N GLY A 138 -13.09 -7.60 -7.05
CA GLY A 138 -12.74 -6.18 -6.92
C GLY A 138 -11.53 -5.96 -6.02
N LEU A 139 -11.48 -6.64 -4.87
CA LEU A 139 -10.34 -6.62 -3.95
C LEU A 139 -9.08 -7.22 -4.59
N ALA A 140 -9.21 -8.33 -5.32
CA ALA A 140 -8.10 -8.98 -6.02
C ALA A 140 -7.51 -8.07 -7.10
N LEU A 141 -8.36 -7.37 -7.88
CA LEU A 141 -7.92 -6.40 -8.89
C LEU A 141 -7.18 -5.22 -8.26
N ALA A 142 -7.75 -4.61 -7.21
CA ALA A 142 -7.10 -3.50 -6.51
C ALA A 142 -5.77 -3.92 -5.86
N GLY A 143 -5.74 -5.10 -5.24
CA GLY A 143 -4.52 -5.67 -4.67
C GLY A 143 -3.46 -5.97 -5.74
N GLY A 144 -3.88 -6.48 -6.90
CA GLY A 144 -3.00 -6.71 -8.05
C GLY A 144 -2.38 -5.41 -8.58
N ILE A 145 -3.18 -4.35 -8.72
CA ILE A 145 -2.69 -3.04 -9.16
C ILE A 145 -1.75 -2.43 -8.11
N GLY A 146 -2.12 -2.46 -6.83
CA GLY A 146 -1.24 -1.97 -5.74
C GLY A 146 0.10 -2.72 -5.71
N MET A 147 0.07 -4.06 -5.88
CA MET A 147 1.27 -4.89 -5.96
C MET A 147 2.12 -4.54 -7.18
N TRP A 148 1.49 -4.34 -8.34
CA TRP A 148 2.18 -3.91 -9.56
C TRP A 148 2.88 -2.57 -9.37
N THR A 149 2.18 -1.58 -8.78
CA THR A 149 2.77 -0.28 -8.44
C THR A 149 3.96 -0.45 -7.50
N LEU A 150 3.83 -1.22 -6.41
CA LEU A 150 4.94 -1.51 -5.50
C LEU A 150 6.14 -2.15 -6.22
N ALA A 151 5.87 -3.15 -7.06
CA ALA A 151 6.91 -3.85 -7.82
C ALA A 151 7.60 -2.94 -8.83
N SER A 152 6.88 -2.03 -9.49
CA SER A 152 7.46 -1.06 -10.43
C SER A 152 8.39 -0.06 -9.74
N GLU A 153 8.03 0.39 -8.54
CA GLU A 153 8.83 1.29 -7.71
C GLU A 153 10.10 0.60 -7.22
N LEU A 154 9.98 -0.63 -6.71
CA LEU A 154 11.12 -1.44 -6.29
C LEU A 154 12.03 -1.80 -7.47
N HIS A 155 11.45 -2.06 -8.65
CA HIS A 155 12.22 -2.32 -9.86
C HIS A 155 13.09 -1.13 -10.25
N ALA A 156 12.56 0.09 -10.20
CA ALA A 156 13.32 1.30 -10.50
C ALA A 156 14.54 1.46 -9.57
N VAL A 157 14.39 1.14 -8.28
CA VAL A 157 15.50 1.18 -7.31
C VAL A 157 16.56 0.11 -7.58
N VAL A 158 16.14 -1.05 -8.09
CA VAL A 158 17.01 -2.22 -8.31
C VAL A 158 17.53 -2.28 -9.75
N ALA A 159 17.16 -1.35 -10.62
CA ALA A 159 17.53 -1.31 -12.03
C ALA A 159 19.05 -1.17 -12.28
N GLY A 160 19.85 -0.82 -11.27
CA GLY A 160 21.32 -0.83 -11.31
C GLY A 160 21.97 -2.14 -10.84
N ALA A 161 21.23 -3.08 -10.25
CA ALA A 161 21.79 -4.30 -9.67
C ALA A 161 22.11 -5.38 -10.72
N GLN A 162 22.97 -6.34 -10.37
CA GLN A 162 23.32 -7.50 -11.21
C GLN A 162 22.09 -8.39 -11.51
N LEU A 163 21.99 -8.96 -12.72
CA LEU A 163 20.85 -9.79 -13.18
C LEU A 163 20.46 -10.92 -12.20
N TRP A 164 21.44 -11.62 -11.64
CA TRP A 164 21.20 -12.69 -10.66
C TRP A 164 20.51 -12.18 -9.39
N MET A 165 20.91 -11.01 -8.90
CA MET A 165 20.33 -10.38 -7.72
C MET A 165 18.90 -9.88 -8.02
N ARG A 166 18.65 -9.36 -9.23
CA ARG A 166 17.29 -9.00 -9.67
C ARG A 166 16.34 -10.18 -9.60
N GLY A 167 16.74 -11.33 -10.13
CA GLY A 167 15.91 -12.54 -10.10
C GLY A 167 15.51 -12.96 -8.69
N ARG A 168 16.43 -12.89 -7.72
CA ARG A 168 16.15 -13.21 -6.31
C ARG A 168 15.24 -12.20 -5.63
N ILE A 169 15.40 -10.91 -5.96
CA ILE A 169 14.55 -9.84 -5.45
C ILE A 169 13.12 -10.00 -5.98
N PHE A 170 12.95 -10.18 -7.29
CA PHE A 170 11.66 -10.43 -7.91
C PHE A 170 10.99 -11.70 -7.40
N GLY A 171 11.76 -12.79 -7.25
CA GLY A 171 11.24 -14.01 -6.64
C GLY A 171 10.73 -13.79 -5.21
N SER A 172 11.43 -12.97 -4.42
CA SER A 172 10.97 -12.63 -3.06
C SER A 172 9.71 -11.78 -3.09
N ILE A 173 9.61 -10.77 -3.96
CA ILE A 173 8.40 -9.95 -4.14
C ILE A 173 7.21 -10.84 -4.53
N ALA A 174 7.39 -11.76 -5.48
CA ALA A 174 6.34 -12.68 -5.91
C ALA A 174 5.85 -13.59 -4.77
N VAL A 175 6.76 -14.15 -3.98
CA VAL A 175 6.41 -14.98 -2.81
C VAL A 175 5.64 -14.16 -1.77
N PHE A 176 6.11 -12.93 -1.47
CA PHE A 176 5.41 -12.05 -0.53
C PHE A 176 4.07 -11.57 -1.07
N ALA A 177 3.90 -11.42 -2.38
CA ALA A 177 2.62 -11.11 -3.00
C ALA A 177 1.60 -12.23 -2.78
N VAL A 178 2.01 -13.49 -3.01
CA VAL A 178 1.17 -14.65 -2.74
C VAL A 178 0.81 -14.73 -1.25
N LEU A 179 1.78 -14.49 -0.37
CA LEU A 179 1.56 -14.47 1.08
C LEU A 179 0.58 -13.35 1.49
N ALA A 180 0.72 -12.15 0.91
CA ALA A 180 -0.18 -11.03 1.15
C ALA A 180 -1.62 -11.34 0.73
N CYS A 181 -1.81 -11.98 -0.44
CA CYS A 181 -3.12 -12.44 -0.90
C CYS A 181 -3.72 -13.47 0.07
N ALA A 182 -2.92 -14.46 0.50
CA ALA A 182 -3.37 -15.48 1.44
C ALA A 182 -3.73 -14.88 2.82
N LEU A 183 -2.91 -13.95 3.33
CA LEU A 183 -3.17 -13.24 4.58
C LEU A 183 -4.43 -12.37 4.49
N SER A 184 -4.61 -11.64 3.39
CA SER A 184 -5.80 -10.83 3.16
C SER A 184 -7.07 -11.68 3.09
N ALA A 185 -7.03 -12.78 2.31
CA ALA A 185 -8.14 -13.72 2.22
C ALA A 185 -8.47 -14.34 3.59
N ARG A 186 -7.44 -14.70 4.37
CA ARG A 186 -7.61 -15.27 5.71
C ARG A 186 -8.11 -14.23 6.72
N ALA A 187 -7.64 -12.99 6.65
CA ALA A 187 -8.13 -11.89 7.48
C ALA A 187 -9.62 -11.67 7.19
N TRP A 188 -10.00 -11.60 5.91
CA TRP A 188 -11.40 -11.50 5.50
C TRP A 188 -12.25 -12.65 6.07
N GLN A 189 -11.78 -13.90 5.94
CA GLN A 189 -12.48 -15.07 6.49
C GLN A 189 -12.61 -15.05 8.01
N ALA A 190 -11.58 -14.61 8.73
CA ALA A 190 -11.62 -14.48 10.17
C ALA A 190 -12.61 -13.39 10.63
N TRP A 191 -12.89 -12.42 9.77
CA TRP A 191 -13.74 -11.28 10.10
C TRP A 191 -15.21 -11.54 9.75
N LEU A 192 -15.49 -12.35 8.73
CA LEU A 192 -16.85 -12.78 8.39
C LEU A 192 -17.72 -13.23 9.59
N PRO A 193 -17.25 -14.10 10.52
CA PRO A 193 -18.05 -14.49 11.69
C PRO A 193 -18.24 -13.36 12.71
N ILE A 194 -17.32 -12.41 12.79
CA ILE A 194 -17.40 -11.23 13.70
C ILE A 194 -18.34 -10.17 13.12
N LEU A 195 -18.41 -10.06 11.79
CA LEU A 195 -19.22 -9.08 11.08
C LEU A 195 -20.67 -9.55 10.84
N GLY A 196 -21.10 -10.65 11.49
CA GLY A 196 -22.48 -11.13 11.40
C GLY A 196 -22.78 -11.92 10.14
N GLY A 197 -21.77 -12.50 9.49
CA GLY A 197 -21.97 -13.48 8.41
C GLY A 197 -22.90 -14.58 8.87
N SER A 198 -24.12 -14.54 8.35
CA SER A 198 -25.24 -15.43 8.64
C SER A 198 -24.82 -16.90 8.62
N ARG A 199 -25.28 -17.65 9.61
CA ARG A 199 -25.87 -18.96 9.30
C ARG A 199 -27.21 -18.72 8.60
#